data_AF-A0A554I6W0-F1
#
_entry.id   AF-A0A554I6W0-F1
#
_cell.length_a   1.000
_cell.length_b   1.000
_cell.length_c   1.000
_cell.angle_alpha   90.00
_cell.angle_beta   90.00
_cell.angle_gamma   90.00
#
_symmetry.space_group_name_H-M   'P 1'
#
loop_
_entity.id
_entity.type
_entity.pdbx_description
1 polymer ?
#
loop_
_entity_poly.entity_id
_entity_poly.type
_entity_poly.pdbx_seq_one_letter_code
_entity_poly.pdbx_strand_id
1 'polypeptide(L)'
;MGKWAYETICPACLNEYSDINIEHQKTKHHILPKRFFGGGGGQIELCRSCHNDLEKEIPQKKVLSQNKYVEIIKNFFKKRNQDFKIPHEY
;
A
#
# COMPACT_ATOMS: atom_id res chain seq x y z
N MET A 1 -4.59 -19.85 -20.78
CA MET A 1 -3.68 -18.72 -20.52
C MET A 1 -4.47 -17.64 -19.77
N GLY A 2 -4.41 -17.62 -18.45
CA GLY A 2 -5.13 -16.65 -17.63
C GLY A 2 -4.51 -15.27 -17.81
N LYS A 3 -5.27 -14.32 -18.37
CA LYS A 3 -4.89 -12.91 -18.38
C LYS A 3 -4.88 -12.44 -16.93
N TRP A 4 -3.71 -12.16 -16.38
CA TRP A 4 -3.58 -11.36 -15.17
C TRP A 4 -4.19 -10.00 -15.49
N ALA A 5 -5.40 -9.73 -14.99
CA ALA A 5 -5.98 -8.40 -15.06
C ALA A 5 -5.05 -7.49 -14.26
N TYR A 6 -4.22 -6.71 -14.97
CA TYR A 6 -3.43 -5.69 -14.34
C TYR A 6 -4.42 -4.75 -13.66
N GLU A 7 -4.38 -4.64 -12.33
CA GLU A 7 -5.23 -3.69 -11.64
C GLU A 7 -4.89 -2.30 -12.18
N THR A 8 -5.85 -1.71 -12.91
CA THR A 8 -5.79 -0.37 -13.48
C THR A 8 -6.21 0.70 -12.48
N ILE A 9 -6.72 0.29 -11.33
CA ILE A 9 -7.33 1.16 -10.33
C ILE A 9 -6.54 1.06 -9.02
N CYS A 10 -6.36 2.19 -8.35
CA CYS A 10 -5.80 2.23 -7.02
C CYS A 10 -6.80 1.68 -6.00
N PRO A 11 -6.46 0.63 -5.22
CA PRO A 11 -7.40 0.01 -4.29
C PRO A 11 -7.74 0.90 -3.09
N ALA A 12 -6.99 1.99 -2.86
CA ALA A 12 -7.24 2.92 -1.76
C ALA A 12 -8.21 4.05 -2.12
N CYS A 13 -8.08 4.65 -3.31
CA CYS A 13 -8.91 5.78 -3.73
C CYS A 13 -9.85 5.49 -4.90
N LEU A 14 -9.77 4.30 -5.49
CA LEU A 14 -10.56 3.86 -6.64
C LEU A 14 -10.38 4.67 -7.93
N ASN A 15 -9.38 5.55 -7.99
CA ASN A 15 -8.99 6.24 -9.21
C ASN A 15 -8.12 5.35 -10.09
N GLU A 16 -8.25 5.51 -11.41
CA GLU A 16 -7.36 4.87 -12.38
C GLU A 16 -5.92 5.35 -12.22
N TYR A 17 -4.98 4.43 -12.43
CA TYR A 17 -3.58 4.77 -12.56
C TYR A 17 -3.34 5.60 -13.82
N SER A 18 -2.36 6.49 -13.76
CA SER A 18 -2.00 7.35 -14.88
C SER A 18 -0.49 7.44 -15.05
N ASP A 19 -0.01 7.29 -16.28
CA ASP A 19 1.40 7.52 -16.63
C ASP A 19 1.71 9.01 -16.84
N ILE A 20 0.69 9.85 -16.99
CA ILE A 20 0.82 11.29 -17.25
C ILE A 20 0.61 12.09 -15.95
N ASN A 21 -0.39 11.72 -15.15
CA ASN A 21 -0.64 12.39 -13.87
C ASN A 21 0.18 11.72 -12.76
N ILE A 22 1.22 12.41 -12.30
CA ILE A 22 2.16 11.93 -11.28
C ILE A 22 1.48 11.49 -9.99
N GLU A 23 0.40 12.14 -9.56
CA GLU A 23 -0.33 11.79 -8.32
C GLU A 23 -1.06 10.45 -8.45
N HIS A 24 -1.45 10.10 -9.67
CA HIS A 24 -2.09 8.83 -10.01
C HIS A 24 -1.12 7.79 -10.58
N GLN A 25 0.19 8.06 -10.58
CA GLN A 25 1.18 7.09 -11.02
C GLN A 25 1.18 5.86 -10.11
N LYS A 26 1.23 4.66 -10.72
CA LYS A 26 1.28 3.39 -10.00
C LYS A 26 2.60 3.23 -9.24
N THR A 27 2.52 2.92 -7.96
CA THR A 27 3.67 2.72 -7.06
C THR A 27 3.51 1.45 -6.24
N LYS A 28 4.62 0.91 -5.73
CA LYS A 28 4.64 -0.27 -4.84
C LYS A 28 5.05 0.12 -3.43
N HIS A 29 4.20 -0.18 -2.47
CA HIS A 29 4.45 0.03 -1.05
C HIS A 29 4.73 -1.31 -0.36
N HIS A 30 5.71 -1.34 0.55
CA HIS A 30 5.98 -2.54 1.34
C HIS A 30 5.15 -2.49 2.61
N ILE A 31 4.40 -3.55 2.92
CA ILE A 31 3.63 -3.62 4.17
C ILE A 31 4.55 -3.43 5.38
N LEU A 32 5.76 -4.00 5.31
CA LEU A 32 6.82 -3.79 6.29
C LEU A 32 7.86 -2.82 5.73
N PRO A 33 8.17 -1.70 6.42
CA PRO A 33 9.14 -0.73 5.92
C PRO A 33 10.52 -1.34 5.68
N LYS A 34 11.03 -1.18 4.46
CA LYS A 34 12.37 -1.64 4.03
C LYS A 34 13.49 -1.24 4.99
N ARG A 35 13.43 -0.01 5.51
CA ARG A 35 14.40 0.55 6.46
C ARG A 35 14.55 -0.24 7.75
N PHE A 36 13.57 -1.07 8.12
CA PHE A 36 13.58 -1.84 9.36
C PHE A 36 13.59 -3.35 9.14
N PHE A 37 12.98 -3.84 8.04
CA PHE A 37 12.78 -5.28 7.80
C PHE A 37 13.44 -5.78 6.51
N GLY A 38 14.35 -5.01 5.91
CA GLY A 38 15.15 -5.45 4.76
C GLY A 38 14.38 -5.68 3.46
N GLY A 39 13.09 -5.30 3.40
CA GLY A 39 12.24 -5.46 2.22
C GLY A 39 11.57 -6.82 2.07
N GLY A 40 11.58 -7.64 3.11
CA GLY A 40 10.73 -8.83 3.18
C GLY A 40 9.26 -8.49 3.41
N GLY A 41 8.38 -9.45 3.11
CA GLY A 41 6.93 -9.35 3.31
C GLY A 41 6.14 -8.94 2.07
N GLY A 42 4.82 -8.79 2.26
CA GLY A 42 3.90 -8.44 1.17
C GLY A 42 4.06 -6.99 0.69
N GLN A 43 3.72 -6.78 -0.56
CA GLN A 43 3.64 -5.46 -1.19
C GLN A 43 2.19 -5.15 -1.58
N ILE A 44 1.86 -3.87 -1.63
CA ILE A 44 0.59 -3.37 -2.16
C ILE A 44 0.86 -2.35 -3.25
N GLU A 45 0.00 -2.33 -4.26
CA GLU A 45 0.07 -1.35 -5.33
C GLU A 45 -0.87 -0.18 -4.97
N LEU A 46 -0.35 1.05 -5.01
CA LEU A 46 -1.07 2.27 -4.68
C LEU A 46 -0.70 3.37 -5.68
N CYS A 47 -1.58 4.35 -5.85
CA CYS A 47 -1.18 5.55 -6.58
C CYS A 47 -0.20 6.36 -5.72
N ARG A 48 0.63 7.19 -6.36
CA ARG A 48 1.65 8.00 -5.69
C ARG A 48 1.07 8.84 -4.55
N SER A 49 -0.10 9.44 -4.76
CA SER A 49 -0.76 10.26 -3.74
C SER A 49 -1.14 9.43 -2.50
N CYS A 50 -1.83 8.30 -2.70
CA CYS A 50 -2.18 7.37 -1.62
C CYS A 50 -0.94 6.78 -0.94
N HIS A 51 0.11 6.47 -1.70
CA HIS A 51 1.37 5.98 -1.15
C HIS A 51 2.00 7.00 -0.19
N ASN A 52 2.06 8.27 -0.60
CA ASN A 52 2.60 9.34 0.22
C ASN A 52 1.75 9.57 1.48
N ASP A 53 0.42 9.48 1.38
CA ASP A 53 -0.46 9.58 2.53
C ASP A 53 -0.26 8.43 3.53
N LEU A 54 -0.07 7.21 3.05
CA LEU A 54 0.19 6.06 3.91
C LEU A 54 1.54 6.21 4.64
N GLU A 55 2.59 6.65 3.94
CA GLU A 55 3.91 6.88 4.55
C GLU A 55 3.87 7.91 5.70
N LYS A 56 2.93 8.87 5.69
CA LYS A 56 2.74 9.83 6.80
C LYS A 56 2.26 9.16 8.09
N GLU A 57 1.56 8.02 7.99
CA GLU A 57 1.07 7.27 9.15
C GLU A 57 2.14 6.33 9.75
N ILE A 58 3.23 6.07 9.01
CA ILE A 58 4.28 5.11 9.39
C ILE A 58 5.42 5.85 10.12
N PRO A 59 5.75 5.48 11.38
CA PRO A 59 6.85 6.12 12.11
C PRO A 59 8.20 5.96 11.41
N GLN A 60 8.88 7.08 11.14
CA GLN A 60 10.16 7.07 10.41
C GLN A 60 11.35 6.57 11.23
N LYS A 61 11.35 6.84 12.55
CA LYS A 61 12.51 6.58 13.44
C LYS A 61 12.28 5.45 14.45
N LYS A 62 11.05 4.95 14.57
CA LYS A 62 10.66 3.95 15.57
C LYS A 62 10.23 2.67 14.89
N VAL A 63 10.88 1.56 15.24
CA VAL A 63 10.45 0.22 14.82
C VAL A 63 9.25 -0.18 15.66
N LEU A 64 8.15 -0.56 15.01
CA LEU A 64 6.99 -1.19 15.64
C LEU A 64 7.00 -2.71 15.42
N SER A 65 6.10 -3.44 16.08
CA SER A 65 5.84 -4.84 15.74
C SER A 65 5.23 -4.94 14.33
N GLN A 66 5.44 -6.07 13.65
CA GLN A 66 4.88 -6.31 12.31
C GLN A 66 3.36 -6.11 12.28
N ASN A 67 2.66 -6.61 13.30
CA ASN A 67 1.20 -6.43 13.43
C ASN A 67 0.78 -4.97 13.47
N LYS A 68 1.56 -4.08 14.08
CA LYS A 68 1.22 -2.65 14.12
C LYS A 68 1.31 -1.99 12.74
N TYR A 69 2.26 -2.39 11.90
CA TYR A 69 2.30 -1.91 10.51
C TYR A 69 1.10 -2.40 9.70
N VAL A 70 0.73 -3.67 9.88
CA VAL A 70 -0.49 -4.24 9.28
C VAL A 70 -1.74 -3.47 9.74
N GLU A 71 -1.85 -3.14 11.02
CA GLU A 71 -2.96 -2.32 11.55
C GLU A 71 -2.99 -0.91 10.96
N ILE A 72 -1.83 -0.26 10.78
CA ILE A 72 -1.75 1.06 10.12
C ILE A 72 -2.34 0.98 8.71
N ILE A 73 -1.97 -0.04 7.93
CA ILE A 73 -2.48 -0.22 6.56
C ILE A 73 -3.99 -0.52 6.58
N LYS A 74 -4.45 -1.42 7.43
CA LYS A 74 -5.90 -1.70 7.59
C LYS A 74 -6.68 -0.42 7.93
N ASN A 75 -6.17 0.39 8.85
CA ASN A 75 -6.79 1.65 9.22
C ASN A 75 -6.77 2.68 8.08
N PHE A 76 -5.69 2.74 7.31
CA PHE A 76 -5.56 3.62 6.14
C PHE A 76 -6.62 3.33 5.08
N PHE A 77 -6.88 2.05 4.78
CA PHE A 77 -7.93 1.65 3.84
C PHE A 77 -9.33 1.83 4.43
N LYS A 78 -9.52 1.51 5.72
CA LYS A 78 -10.79 1.72 6.42
C LYS A 78 -11.22 3.19 6.40
N LYS A 79 -10.30 4.14 6.58
CA LYS A 79 -10.56 5.59 6.46
C LYS A 79 -11.07 6.01 5.07
N ARG A 80 -10.83 5.19 4.04
CA ARG A 80 -11.26 5.42 2.65
C ARG A 80 -12.45 4.55 2.25
N ASN A 81 -13.14 3.95 3.23
CA ASN A 81 -14.25 3.00 3.03
C ASN A 81 -13.88 1.80 2.15
N GLN A 82 -12.62 1.35 2.24
CA GLN A 82 -12.11 0.18 1.51
C GLN A 82 -11.76 -0.93 2.50
N ASP A 83 -12.11 -2.17 2.14
CA ASP A 83 -11.72 -3.36 2.89
C ASP A 83 -10.37 -3.89 2.37
N PHE A 84 -9.30 -3.66 3.13
CA PHE A 84 -7.99 -4.22 2.80
C PHE A 84 -7.85 -5.66 3.31
N LYS A 85 -7.71 -6.60 2.37
CA LYS A 85 -7.32 -7.98 2.65
C LYS A 85 -5.84 -8.14 2.34
N ILE A 86 -5.06 -8.65 3.30
CA ILE A 86 -3.63 -8.90 3.11
C ILE A 86 -3.49 -9.98 2.04
N PRO A 87 -2.70 -9.77 0.97
CA PRO A 87 -2.67 -10.70 -0.16
C PRO A 87 -2.26 -12.14 0.18
N HIS A 88 -1.50 -12.38 1.25
CA HIS A 88 -1.14 -13.74 1.69
C HIS A 88 -0.89 -13.72 3.21
N GLU A 89 -1.75 -14.40 3.97
CA GLU A 89 -1.35 -14.98 5.25
C GLU A 89 -0.42 -16.16 4.91
N TYR A 90 0.86 -16.05 5.27
CA TYR A 90 1.81 -17.17 5.19
C TYR A 90 1.72 -17.99 6.47
#